data_AF-A0A257ZGZ7-F1
#
_entry.id   AF-A0A257ZGZ7-F1
#
_cell.length_a   1.000
_cell.length_b   1.000
_cell.length_c   1.000
_cell.angle_alpha   90.00
_cell.angle_beta   90.00
_cell.angle_gamma   90.00
#
_symmetry.space_group_name_H-M   'P 1'
#
loop_
_entity.id
_entity.type
_entity.pdbx_description
1 polymer ?
#
loop_
_entity_poly.entity_id
_entity_poly.type
_entity_poly.pdbx_seq_one_letter_code
_entity_poly.pdbx_strand_id
1 'polypeptide(L)'
;YNGFLTADVNGGAAPGYSSGEAQKAVERIAAETLPKGIGFEWTELTYQDILAGNSAVWVFPLAIFLVFLVLAAQYESLVLPLSIIMIVPTGLLAAMTGVWLSGGDNNVFTQIGLVVLVGLSAKNAILIVEFARELEFSGRTPFQAAVEASRLRLRPILMTSLAFIMGVVPLVTSVGAGAEMRHAMGIAVFAGMIGVTVFGIFLTPVFYVLLRQLSGNRPLVQHGAHVPAAGAPADAH
;
A
#
# COMPACT_ATOMS: atom_id res chain seq x y z
N TYR A 1 1.77 -37.96 13.10
CA TYR A 1 0.95 -36.74 12.95
C TYR A 1 -0.52 -37.16 12.83
N ASN A 2 -1.48 -36.48 13.47
CA ASN A 2 -2.93 -36.81 13.45
C ASN A 2 -3.26 -38.32 13.64
N GLY A 3 -2.54 -39.03 14.51
CA GLY A 3 -2.77 -40.46 14.79
C GLY A 3 -2.11 -41.46 13.83
N PHE A 4 -1.39 -41.00 12.81
CA PHE A 4 -0.63 -41.83 11.87
C PHE A 4 0.89 -41.77 12.13
N LEU A 5 1.60 -42.85 11.79
CA LEU A 5 3.06 -42.87 11.77
C LEU A 5 3.55 -41.96 10.64
N THR A 6 4.36 -40.95 10.98
CA THR A 6 4.80 -39.94 10.02
C THR A 6 6.30 -39.69 10.11
N ALA A 7 6.90 -39.30 9.00
CA ALA A 7 8.25 -38.82 8.91
C ALA A 7 8.22 -37.36 8.44
N ASP A 8 8.89 -36.46 9.16
CA ASP A 8 8.95 -35.05 8.79
C ASP A 8 10.01 -34.83 7.71
N VAL A 9 9.61 -34.15 6.63
CA VAL A 9 10.50 -33.78 5.53
C VAL A 9 10.51 -32.27 5.43
N ASN A 10 11.68 -31.67 5.68
CA ASN A 10 11.89 -30.23 5.59
C ASN A 10 12.80 -29.90 4.41
N GLY A 11 12.41 -28.88 3.65
CA GLY A 11 13.16 -28.37 2.51
C GLY A 11 12.67 -26.99 2.13
N GLY A 12 13.57 -26.18 1.57
CA GLY A 12 13.24 -24.85 1.03
C GLY A 12 13.23 -24.86 -0.50
N ALA A 13 12.68 -23.81 -1.10
CA ALA A 13 12.85 -23.57 -2.52
C ALA A 13 14.34 -23.36 -2.84
N ALA A 14 14.77 -23.86 -4.00
CA ALA A 14 16.10 -23.56 -4.51
C ALA A 14 16.22 -22.05 -4.82
N PRO A 15 17.42 -21.44 -4.76
CA PRO A 15 17.60 -20.03 -5.08
C PRO A 15 17.01 -19.68 -6.46
N GLY A 16 16.12 -18.68 -6.50
CA GLY A 16 15.46 -18.22 -7.73
C GLY A 16 14.15 -18.93 -8.08
N TYR A 17 13.70 -19.89 -7.26
CA TYR A 17 12.37 -20.51 -7.38
C TYR A 17 11.47 -20.04 -6.25
N SER A 18 10.18 -19.89 -6.56
CA SER A 18 9.19 -19.52 -5.57
C SER A 18 8.74 -20.69 -4.71
N SER A 19 8.29 -20.37 -3.50
CA SER A 19 7.70 -21.32 -2.56
C SER A 19 6.54 -22.11 -3.19
N GLY A 20 5.73 -21.46 -4.04
CA GLY A 20 4.66 -22.14 -4.79
C GLY A 20 5.16 -23.11 -5.86
N GLU A 21 6.29 -22.81 -6.51
CA GLU A 21 6.93 -23.74 -7.45
C GLU A 21 7.57 -24.93 -6.75
N ALA A 22 8.18 -24.70 -5.58
CA ALA A 22 8.70 -25.76 -4.73
C ALA A 22 7.57 -26.69 -4.25
N GLN A 23 6.44 -26.13 -3.81
CA GLN A 23 5.25 -26.91 -3.44
C GLN A 23 4.76 -27.78 -4.59
N LYS A 24 4.56 -27.20 -5.78
CA LYS A 24 4.16 -27.97 -6.98
C LYS A 24 5.16 -29.06 -7.37
N ALA A 25 6.45 -28.79 -7.19
CA ALA A 25 7.49 -29.77 -7.46
C ALA A 25 7.43 -30.95 -6.48
N VAL A 26 7.24 -30.67 -5.19
CA VAL A 26 7.07 -31.70 -4.15
C VAL A 26 5.78 -32.50 -4.36
N GLU A 27 4.66 -31.84 -4.68
CA GLU A 27 3.39 -32.53 -4.98
C GLU A 27 3.52 -33.49 -6.17
N ARG A 28 4.21 -33.08 -7.23
CA ARG A 28 4.50 -33.93 -8.38
C ARG A 28 5.38 -35.13 -8.01
N ILE A 29 6.47 -34.89 -7.27
CA ILE A 29 7.37 -35.97 -6.83
C ILE A 29 6.62 -36.94 -5.92
N ALA A 30 5.84 -36.42 -4.98
CA ALA A 30 5.00 -37.19 -4.08
C ALA A 30 4.01 -38.07 -4.87
N ALA A 31 3.34 -37.52 -5.89
CA ALA A 31 2.43 -38.28 -6.74
C ALA A 31 3.12 -39.39 -7.56
N GLU A 32 4.38 -39.20 -7.97
CA GLU A 32 5.14 -40.15 -8.79
C GLU A 32 5.85 -41.24 -7.98
N THR A 33 6.31 -40.92 -6.77
CA THR A 33 7.17 -41.81 -5.96
C THR A 33 6.50 -42.43 -4.73
N LEU A 34 5.38 -41.89 -4.25
CA LEU A 34 4.75 -42.45 -3.04
C LEU A 34 4.00 -43.77 -3.33
N PRO A 35 4.26 -44.84 -2.56
CA PRO A 35 3.48 -46.07 -2.60
C PRO A 35 2.01 -45.84 -2.23
N LYS A 36 1.11 -46.66 -2.78
CA LYS A 36 -0.31 -46.66 -2.43
C LYS A 36 -0.50 -46.92 -0.94
N GLY A 37 -1.06 -45.95 -0.21
CA GLY A 37 -1.31 -46.02 1.23
C GLY A 37 -0.50 -45.03 2.07
N ILE A 38 0.47 -44.32 1.49
CA ILE A 38 1.18 -43.21 2.14
C ILE A 38 0.60 -41.89 1.60
N GLY A 39 0.06 -41.07 2.50
CA GLY A 39 -0.37 -39.70 2.20
C GLY A 39 0.73 -38.69 2.56
N PHE A 40 0.65 -37.50 1.97
CA PHE A 40 1.43 -36.35 2.41
C PHE A 40 0.48 -35.27 2.92
N GLU A 41 0.93 -34.51 3.92
CA GLU A 41 0.19 -33.38 4.47
C GLU A 41 1.18 -32.23 4.66
N TRP A 42 0.79 -31.04 4.21
CA TRP A 42 1.57 -29.84 4.45
C TRP A 42 1.37 -29.38 5.90
N THR A 43 2.44 -28.96 6.55
CA THR A 43 2.41 -28.46 7.93
C THR A 43 2.94 -27.02 8.02
N GLU A 44 2.79 -26.42 9.20
CA GLU A 44 3.39 -25.14 9.57
C GLU A 44 3.07 -24.00 8.58
N LEU A 45 4.10 -23.38 7.99
CA LEU A 45 3.96 -22.21 7.12
C LEU A 45 3.29 -22.53 5.78
N THR A 46 3.65 -23.65 5.15
CA THR A 46 3.05 -24.06 3.87
C THR A 46 1.56 -24.35 4.03
N TYR A 47 1.16 -24.96 5.15
CA TYR A 47 -0.24 -25.19 5.47
C TYR A 47 -1.01 -23.87 5.64
N GLN A 48 -0.43 -22.89 6.34
CA GLN A 48 -1.03 -21.55 6.48
C GLN A 48 -1.11 -20.81 5.15
N ASP A 49 -0.08 -20.89 4.30
CA ASP A 49 -0.08 -20.28 2.96
C ASP A 49 -1.16 -20.89 2.05
N ILE A 50 -1.39 -22.20 2.12
CA ILE A 50 -2.45 -22.89 1.38
C ILE A 50 -3.84 -22.50 1.91
N LEU A 51 -4.03 -22.48 3.24
CA LEU A 51 -5.28 -22.05 3.87
C LEU A 51 -5.62 -20.58 3.60
N ALA A 52 -4.62 -19.70 3.68
CA ALA A 52 -4.76 -18.29 3.35
C ALA A 52 -4.90 -18.04 1.84
N GLY A 53 -4.63 -19.07 1.03
CA GLY A 53 -4.62 -19.04 -0.43
C GLY A 53 -5.76 -18.22 -1.04
N ASN A 54 -5.44 -17.52 -2.14
CA ASN A 54 -6.28 -16.60 -2.94
C ASN A 54 -7.10 -15.52 -2.19
N SER A 55 -7.11 -15.50 -0.85
CA SER A 55 -7.88 -14.53 -0.07
C SER A 55 -7.33 -13.12 -0.26
N ALA A 56 -6.01 -12.98 -0.44
CA ALA A 56 -5.36 -11.70 -0.72
C ALA A 56 -5.87 -11.04 -2.01
N VAL A 57 -6.22 -11.81 -3.04
CA VAL A 57 -6.78 -11.28 -4.30
C VAL A 57 -8.12 -10.58 -4.05
N TRP A 58 -8.87 -10.98 -3.03
CA TRP A 58 -10.12 -10.33 -2.63
C TRP A 58 -9.91 -9.23 -1.60
N VAL A 59 -9.00 -9.43 -0.64
CA VAL A 59 -8.70 -8.46 0.43
C VAL A 59 -8.09 -7.17 -0.12
N PHE A 60 -7.19 -7.25 -1.12
CA PHE A 60 -6.55 -6.05 -1.68
C PHE A 60 -7.53 -5.07 -2.34
N PRO A 61 -8.36 -5.49 -3.32
CA PRO A 61 -9.36 -4.62 -3.91
C PRO A 61 -10.37 -4.11 -2.87
N LEU A 62 -10.78 -4.95 -1.92
CA LEU A 62 -11.70 -4.55 -0.86
C LEU A 62 -11.07 -3.47 0.04
N ALA A 63 -9.80 -3.62 0.43
CA ALA A 63 -9.09 -2.63 1.24
C ALA A 63 -8.95 -1.29 0.50
N ILE A 64 -8.55 -1.32 -0.78
CA ILE A 64 -8.47 -0.10 -1.62
C ILE A 64 -9.86 0.55 -1.75
N PHE A 65 -10.90 -0.26 -1.94
CA PHE A 65 -12.28 0.22 -2.05
C PHE A 65 -12.78 0.85 -0.75
N LEU A 66 -12.49 0.26 0.41
CA LEU A 66 -12.85 0.85 1.70
C LEU A 66 -12.09 2.15 1.96
N VAL A 67 -10.78 2.21 1.64
CA VAL A 67 -10.00 3.46 1.71
C VAL A 67 -10.61 4.52 0.78
N PHE A 68 -11.00 4.15 -0.44
CA PHE A 68 -11.69 5.04 -1.37
C PHE A 68 -12.97 5.61 -0.75
N LEU A 69 -13.84 4.77 -0.21
CA LEU A 69 -15.11 5.21 0.38
C LEU A 69 -14.92 6.14 1.57
N VAL A 70 -13.99 5.84 2.47
CA VAL A 70 -13.69 6.69 3.63
C VAL A 70 -13.18 8.06 3.17
N LEU A 71 -12.26 8.10 2.21
CA LEU A 71 -11.75 9.37 1.68
C LEU A 71 -12.82 10.13 0.88
N ALA A 72 -13.67 9.42 0.14
CA ALA A 72 -14.78 10.02 -0.60
C ALA A 72 -15.78 10.69 0.33
N ALA A 73 -16.11 10.03 1.45
CA ALA A 73 -16.95 10.59 2.49
C ALA A 73 -16.27 11.79 3.18
N GLN A 74 -14.98 11.68 3.51
CA GLN A 74 -14.23 12.74 4.20
C GLN A 74 -14.05 14.01 3.36
N TYR A 75 -13.84 13.86 2.05
CA TYR A 75 -13.61 14.98 1.14
C TYR A 75 -14.87 15.45 0.41
N GLU A 76 -16.01 14.78 0.61
CA GLU A 76 -17.26 15.01 -0.12
C GLU A 76 -17.04 15.06 -1.64
N SER A 77 -16.08 14.26 -2.14
CA SER A 77 -15.64 14.27 -3.53
C SER A 77 -15.12 12.90 -3.93
N LEU A 78 -15.50 12.45 -5.13
CA LEU A 78 -15.00 11.20 -5.70
C LEU A 78 -13.66 11.37 -6.45
N VAL A 79 -13.33 12.60 -6.84
CA VAL A 79 -12.15 12.90 -7.67
C VAL A 79 -10.87 12.96 -6.82
N LEU A 80 -10.95 13.57 -5.64
CA LEU A 80 -9.80 13.72 -4.75
C LEU A 80 -9.27 12.36 -4.23
N PRO A 81 -10.10 11.43 -3.73
CA PRO A 81 -9.66 10.09 -3.35
C PRO A 81 -9.03 9.30 -4.49
N LEU A 82 -9.55 9.47 -5.72
CA LEU A 82 -9.01 8.79 -6.89
C LEU A 82 -7.55 9.20 -7.15
N SER A 83 -7.22 10.49 -6.95
CA SER A 83 -5.84 10.98 -7.07
C SER A 83 -4.88 10.35 -6.06
N ILE A 84 -5.38 10.06 -4.86
CA ILE A 84 -4.63 9.40 -3.78
C ILE A 84 -4.41 7.93 -4.15
N ILE A 85 -5.44 7.23 -4.64
CA ILE A 85 -5.33 5.80 -4.97
C ILE A 85 -4.42 5.53 -6.15
N MET A 86 -4.30 6.47 -7.10
CA MET A 86 -3.37 6.33 -8.23
C MET A 86 -1.90 6.19 -7.82
N ILE A 87 -1.52 6.59 -6.60
CA ILE A 87 -0.14 6.38 -6.12
C ILE A 87 0.13 4.94 -5.67
N VAL A 88 -0.92 4.23 -5.23
CA VAL A 88 -0.81 2.91 -4.61
C VAL A 88 -0.14 1.91 -5.54
N PRO A 89 -0.53 1.77 -6.83
CA PRO A 89 0.17 0.87 -7.76
C PRO A 89 1.66 1.14 -7.87
N THR A 90 2.08 2.41 -7.86
CA THR A 90 3.50 2.78 -7.95
C THR A 90 4.27 2.31 -6.71
N GLY A 91 3.67 2.44 -5.53
CA GLY A 91 4.25 1.92 -4.29
C GLY A 91 4.34 0.40 -4.25
N LEU A 92 3.29 -0.29 -4.70
CA LEU A 92 3.26 -1.75 -4.81
C LEU A 92 4.35 -2.26 -5.78
N LEU A 93 4.52 -1.59 -6.93
CA LEU A 93 5.57 -1.93 -7.89
C LEU A 93 6.96 -1.78 -7.26
N ALA A 94 7.21 -0.69 -6.52
CA ALA A 94 8.49 -0.50 -5.84
C ALA A 94 8.75 -1.56 -4.76
N ALA A 95 7.72 -1.92 -3.98
CA ALA A 95 7.82 -2.98 -2.98
C ALA A 95 8.13 -4.34 -3.61
N MET A 96 7.40 -4.69 -4.67
CA MET A 96 7.60 -5.96 -5.38
C MET A 96 8.96 -6.03 -6.05
N THR A 97 9.44 -4.90 -6.59
CA THR A 97 10.80 -4.80 -7.13
C THR A 97 11.84 -5.06 -6.03
N GLY A 98 11.65 -4.51 -4.83
CA GLY A 98 12.55 -4.75 -3.70
C GLY A 98 12.55 -6.20 -3.20
N VAL A 99 11.37 -6.83 -3.11
CA VAL A 99 11.24 -8.25 -2.77
C VAL A 99 11.95 -9.12 -3.80
N TRP A 100 11.74 -8.84 -5.09
CA TRP A 100 12.38 -9.54 -6.18
C TRP A 100 13.91 -9.41 -6.15
N LEU A 101 14.44 -8.20 -5.92
CA LEU A 101 15.89 -7.95 -5.78
C LEU A 101 16.50 -8.65 -4.57
N SER A 102 15.73 -8.86 -3.50
CA SER A 102 16.18 -9.60 -2.33
C SER A 102 16.07 -11.12 -2.49
N GLY A 103 15.58 -11.62 -3.63
CA GLY A 103 15.31 -13.05 -3.85
C GLY A 103 14.19 -13.61 -2.98
N GLY A 104 13.31 -12.74 -2.46
CA GLY A 104 12.19 -13.13 -1.62
C GLY A 104 10.94 -13.49 -2.42
N ASP A 105 10.02 -14.20 -1.77
CA ASP A 105 8.78 -14.66 -2.37
C ASP A 105 7.56 -13.79 -2.04
N ASN A 106 6.56 -13.86 -2.91
CA ASN A 106 5.23 -13.31 -2.65
C ASN A 106 4.39 -14.28 -1.80
N ASN A 107 4.72 -14.37 -0.51
CA ASN A 107 3.98 -15.12 0.50
C ASN A 107 3.00 -14.23 1.29
N VAL A 108 2.30 -14.80 2.27
CA VAL A 108 1.31 -14.08 3.08
C VAL A 108 1.92 -12.91 3.86
N PHE A 109 3.17 -13.01 4.34
CA PHE A 109 3.83 -11.92 5.06
C PHE A 109 4.18 -10.74 4.15
N THR A 110 4.65 -11.03 2.94
CA THR A 110 4.86 -10.02 1.90
C THR A 110 3.55 -9.30 1.59
N GLN A 111 2.44 -10.03 1.49
CA GLN A 111 1.11 -9.46 1.25
C GLN A 111 0.63 -8.57 2.41
N ILE A 112 0.84 -8.97 3.67
CA ILE A 112 0.55 -8.12 4.84
C ILE A 112 1.36 -6.83 4.74
N GLY A 113 2.65 -6.91 4.41
CA GLY A 113 3.50 -5.74 4.20
C GLY A 113 3.00 -4.81 3.09
N LEU A 114 2.54 -5.38 1.98
CA LEU A 114 1.94 -4.63 0.87
C LEU A 114 0.63 -3.93 1.29
N VAL A 115 -0.24 -4.56 2.11
CA VAL A 115 -1.45 -3.90 2.65
C VAL A 115 -1.08 -2.72 3.56
N VAL A 116 -0.09 -2.90 4.43
CA VAL A 116 0.42 -1.82 5.30
C VAL A 116 0.97 -0.66 4.44
N LEU A 117 1.67 -0.98 3.36
CA LEU A 117 2.19 -0.01 2.41
C LEU A 117 1.10 0.80 1.71
N VAL A 118 -0.06 0.21 1.39
CA VAL A 118 -1.22 0.95 0.83
C VAL A 118 -1.60 2.10 1.75
N GLY A 119 -1.74 1.83 3.06
CA GLY A 119 -2.10 2.84 4.06
C GLY A 119 -1.02 3.92 4.24
N LEU A 120 0.26 3.53 4.30
CA LEU A 120 1.37 4.47 4.39
C LEU A 120 1.47 5.38 3.16
N SER A 121 1.24 4.82 1.97
CA SER A 121 1.22 5.56 0.71
C SER A 121 0.06 6.54 0.66
N ALA A 122 -1.13 6.09 1.07
CA ALA A 122 -2.31 6.95 1.17
C ALA A 122 -2.06 8.12 2.12
N LYS A 123 -1.47 7.89 3.31
CA LYS A 123 -1.12 8.97 4.27
C LYS A 123 -0.26 10.05 3.63
N ASN A 124 0.78 9.66 2.89
CA ASN A 124 1.68 10.62 2.26
C ASN A 124 0.97 11.42 1.15
N ALA A 125 0.14 10.77 0.34
CA ALA A 125 -0.61 11.43 -0.72
C ALA A 125 -1.75 12.33 -0.19
N ILE A 126 -2.45 11.88 0.86
CA ILE A 126 -3.49 12.64 1.57
C ILE A 126 -2.99 14.02 1.99
N LEU A 127 -1.79 14.09 2.60
CA LEU A 127 -1.24 15.35 3.10
C LEU A 127 -1.01 16.40 2.01
N ILE A 128 -0.64 15.97 0.80
CA ILE A 128 -0.44 16.85 -0.36
C ILE A 128 -1.78 17.27 -0.94
N VAL A 129 -2.68 16.30 -1.18
CA VAL A 129 -3.98 16.53 -1.79
C VAL A 129 -4.86 17.44 -0.92
N GLU A 130 -4.83 17.24 0.40
CA GLU A 130 -5.56 18.07 1.35
C GLU A 130 -5.08 19.52 1.35
N PHE A 131 -3.77 19.76 1.39
CA PHE A 131 -3.22 21.12 1.33
C PHE A 131 -3.45 21.77 -0.03
N ALA A 132 -3.36 21.01 -1.12
CA ALA A 132 -3.67 21.52 -2.46
C ALA A 132 -5.14 21.93 -2.54
N ARG A 133 -6.05 21.11 -2.00
CA ARG A 133 -7.48 21.43 -1.91
C ARG A 133 -7.73 22.72 -1.12
N GLU A 134 -7.08 22.88 0.03
CA GLU A 134 -7.21 24.10 0.85
C GLU A 134 -6.70 25.35 0.12
N LEU A 135 -5.59 25.23 -0.60
CA LEU A 135 -5.06 26.29 -1.45
C LEU A 135 -5.98 26.62 -2.64
N GLU A 136 -6.64 25.63 -3.24
CA GLU A 136 -7.68 25.87 -4.25
C GLU A 136 -8.89 26.62 -3.66
N PHE A 137 -9.31 26.30 -2.43
CA PHE A 137 -10.37 27.04 -1.75
C PHE A 137 -9.98 28.50 -1.48
N SER A 138 -8.69 28.78 -1.25
CA SER A 138 -8.18 30.16 -1.17
C SER A 138 -8.10 30.89 -2.52
N GLY A 139 -8.58 30.29 -3.60
CA GLY A 139 -8.69 30.90 -4.94
C GLY A 139 -7.51 30.62 -5.87
N ARG A 140 -6.59 29.73 -5.50
CA ARG A 140 -5.43 29.39 -6.36
C ARG A 140 -5.82 28.39 -7.45
N THR A 141 -5.09 28.41 -8.55
CA THR A 141 -5.26 27.41 -9.61
C THR A 141 -4.78 26.03 -9.14
N PRO A 142 -5.36 24.92 -9.66
CA PRO A 142 -4.98 23.55 -9.27
C PRO A 142 -3.47 23.27 -9.36
N PHE A 143 -2.82 23.82 -10.40
CA PHE A 143 -1.38 23.67 -10.58
C PHE A 143 -0.57 24.41 -9.50
N GLN A 144 -0.89 25.68 -9.24
CA GLN A 144 -0.20 26.46 -8.22
C GLN A 144 -0.42 25.86 -6.82
N ALA A 145 -1.65 25.45 -6.53
CA ALA A 145 -2.01 24.80 -5.29
C ALA A 145 -1.22 23.50 -5.06
N ALA A 146 -1.12 22.63 -6.08
CA ALA A 146 -0.37 21.39 -5.99
C ALA A 146 1.14 21.60 -5.77
N VAL A 147 1.74 22.58 -6.46
CA VAL A 147 3.17 22.89 -6.31
C VAL A 147 3.48 23.44 -4.91
N GLU A 148 2.66 24.34 -4.41
CA GLU A 148 2.86 24.95 -3.10
C GLU A 148 2.58 23.97 -1.96
N ALA A 149 1.51 23.17 -2.07
CA ALA A 149 1.23 22.07 -1.14
C ALA A 149 2.42 21.10 -1.06
N SER A 150 2.98 20.71 -2.20
CA SER A 150 4.15 19.83 -2.25
C SER A 150 5.36 20.44 -1.55
N ARG A 151 5.62 21.74 -1.73
CA ARG A 151 6.72 22.45 -1.04
C ARG A 151 6.54 22.51 0.47
N LEU A 152 5.33 22.81 0.93
CA LEU A 152 5.02 22.92 2.36
C LEU A 152 5.08 21.57 3.05
N ARG A 153 4.71 20.49 2.35
CA ARG A 153 4.68 19.12 2.90
C ARG A 153 5.96 18.33 2.70
N LEU A 154 6.89 18.79 1.85
CA LEU A 154 8.14 18.08 1.57
C LEU A 154 8.90 17.70 2.84
N ARG A 155 9.14 18.66 3.74
CA ARG A 155 9.88 18.42 4.99
C ARG A 155 9.14 17.44 5.93
N PRO A 156 7.85 17.64 6.26
CA PRO A 156 7.09 16.67 7.05
C PRO A 156 7.04 15.27 6.45
N ILE A 157 6.82 15.14 5.14
CA ILE A 157 6.71 13.82 4.46
C ILE A 157 8.04 13.08 4.50
N LEU A 158 9.15 13.78 4.24
CA LEU A 158 10.47 13.18 4.34
C LEU A 158 10.79 12.77 5.78
N MET A 159 10.45 13.59 6.77
CA MET A 159 10.67 13.27 8.18
C MET A 159 9.94 11.99 8.60
N THR A 160 8.65 11.87 8.28
CA THR A 160 7.85 10.69 8.66
C THR A 160 8.30 9.45 7.91
N SER A 161 8.60 9.59 6.62
CA SER A 161 8.98 8.46 5.78
C SER A 161 10.36 7.95 6.14
N LEU A 162 11.35 8.84 6.36
CA LEU A 162 12.69 8.44 6.79
C LEU A 162 12.68 7.81 8.19
N ALA A 163 11.93 8.38 9.13
CA ALA A 163 11.79 7.78 10.47
C ALA A 163 11.21 6.37 10.40
N PHE A 164 10.20 6.15 9.55
CA PHE A 164 9.60 4.85 9.36
C PHE A 164 10.54 3.87 8.64
N ILE A 165 11.22 4.30 7.58
CA ILE A 165 12.23 3.51 6.86
C ILE A 165 13.31 3.04 7.86
N MET A 166 13.85 3.94 8.68
CA MET A 166 14.82 3.61 9.72
C MET A 166 14.24 2.67 10.79
N GLY A 167 12.97 2.83 11.15
CA GLY A 167 12.28 1.94 12.09
C GLY A 167 12.05 0.52 11.56
N VAL A 168 11.98 0.34 10.23
CA VAL A 168 11.82 -0.96 9.57
C VAL A 168 13.17 -1.64 9.28
N VAL A 169 14.29 -0.91 9.30
CA VAL A 169 15.65 -1.48 9.12
C VAL A 169 15.89 -2.72 9.99
N PRO A 170 15.55 -2.75 11.29
CA PRO A 170 15.77 -3.94 12.12
C PRO A 170 14.99 -5.16 11.68
N LEU A 171 13.86 -5.00 10.97
CA LEU A 171 13.10 -6.11 10.40
C LEU A 171 13.81 -6.67 9.16
N VAL A 172 14.43 -5.79 8.37
CA VAL A 172 15.21 -6.13 7.17
C VAL A 172 16.57 -6.74 7.51
N THR A 173 17.09 -6.54 8.71
CA THR A 173 18.38 -7.12 9.17
C THR A 173 18.18 -8.11 10.31
N SER A 174 16.97 -8.66 10.47
CA SER A 174 16.64 -9.46 11.64
C SER A 174 17.25 -10.86 11.56
N VAL A 175 17.88 -11.30 12.64
CA VAL A 175 18.46 -12.66 12.75
C VAL A 175 17.76 -13.46 13.85
N GLY A 176 17.76 -14.79 13.72
CA GLY A 176 17.21 -15.72 14.69
C GLY A 176 15.84 -16.32 14.32
N ALA A 177 15.14 -16.87 15.30
CA ALA A 177 13.83 -17.51 15.08
C ALA A 177 12.82 -16.52 14.47
N GLY A 178 12.09 -16.96 13.45
CA GLY A 178 11.12 -16.12 12.73
C GLY A 178 11.75 -14.95 11.95
N ALA A 179 13.06 -14.98 11.67
CA ALA A 179 13.72 -13.98 10.84
C ALA A 179 13.14 -13.93 9.42
N GLU A 180 12.86 -15.09 8.82
CA GLU A 180 12.25 -15.19 7.48
C GLU A 180 10.94 -14.40 7.35
N MET A 181 10.06 -14.52 8.36
CA MET A 181 8.77 -13.80 8.39
C MET A 181 8.98 -12.28 8.50
N ARG A 182 9.91 -11.85 9.36
CA ARG A 182 10.24 -10.43 9.57
C ARG A 182 10.93 -9.82 8.36
N HIS A 183 11.81 -10.57 7.70
CA HIS A 183 12.48 -10.18 6.48
C HIS A 183 11.49 -9.99 5.32
N ALA A 184 10.63 -10.97 5.05
CA ALA A 184 9.67 -10.91 3.95
C ALA A 184 8.77 -9.66 4.04
N MET A 185 8.18 -9.42 5.22
CA MET A 185 7.37 -8.23 5.47
C MET A 185 8.22 -6.94 5.47
N GLY A 186 9.38 -6.97 6.13
CA GLY A 186 10.26 -5.82 6.29
C GLY A 186 10.78 -5.29 4.96
N ILE A 187 11.25 -6.17 4.07
CA ILE A 187 11.78 -5.80 2.74
C ILE A 187 10.69 -5.17 1.89
N ALA A 188 9.49 -5.77 1.85
CA ALA A 188 8.37 -5.24 1.08
C ALA A 188 8.00 -3.82 1.52
N VAL A 189 7.88 -3.61 2.83
CA VAL A 189 7.55 -2.31 3.42
C VAL A 189 8.68 -1.31 3.22
N PHE A 190 9.94 -1.71 3.42
CA PHE A 190 11.12 -0.86 3.30
C PHE A 190 11.31 -0.34 1.87
N ALA A 191 11.36 -1.25 0.89
CA ALA A 191 11.50 -0.89 -0.52
C ALA A 191 10.29 -0.11 -1.04
N GLY A 192 9.09 -0.53 -0.63
CA GLY A 192 7.85 0.17 -0.93
C GLY A 192 7.87 1.60 -0.44
N MET A 193 8.26 1.84 0.81
CA MET A 193 8.31 3.18 1.39
C MET A 193 9.36 4.07 0.74
N ILE A 194 10.53 3.53 0.38
CA ILE A 194 11.53 4.27 -0.41
C ILE A 194 10.91 4.68 -1.75
N GLY A 195 10.29 3.74 -2.46
CA GLY A 195 9.63 4.01 -3.73
C GLY A 195 8.55 5.07 -3.62
N VAL A 196 7.64 4.95 -2.65
CA VAL A 196 6.56 5.91 -2.40
C VAL A 196 7.10 7.26 -1.98
N THR A 197 8.18 7.32 -1.23
CA THR A 197 8.78 8.60 -0.83
C THR A 197 9.36 9.31 -2.05
N VAL A 198 10.11 8.60 -2.89
CA VAL A 198 10.71 9.18 -4.09
C VAL A 198 9.64 9.50 -5.12
N PHE A 199 8.86 8.52 -5.54
CA PHE A 199 7.86 8.68 -6.60
C PHE A 199 6.62 9.44 -6.12
N GLY A 200 6.12 9.20 -4.92
CA GLY A 200 4.90 9.82 -4.40
C GLY A 200 4.98 11.33 -4.26
N ILE A 201 6.14 11.89 -3.90
CA ILE A 201 6.31 13.34 -3.82
C ILE A 201 6.12 14.01 -5.20
N PHE A 202 6.55 13.34 -6.28
CA PHE A 202 6.42 13.88 -7.65
C PHE A 202 5.11 13.50 -8.33
N LEU A 203 4.66 12.25 -8.19
CA LEU A 203 3.49 11.73 -8.89
C LEU A 203 2.17 12.22 -8.27
N THR A 204 2.10 12.41 -6.94
CA THR A 204 0.89 12.89 -6.28
C THR A 204 0.39 14.24 -6.82
N PRO A 205 1.22 15.30 -6.92
CA PRO A 205 0.76 16.56 -7.48
C PRO A 205 0.38 16.45 -8.97
N VAL A 206 1.05 15.56 -9.73
CA VAL A 206 0.72 15.31 -11.14
C VAL A 206 -0.67 14.66 -11.25
N PHE A 207 -0.96 13.61 -10.47
CA PHE A 207 -2.25 12.95 -10.46
C PHE A 207 -3.37 13.88 -9.98
N TYR A 208 -3.08 14.74 -9.00
CA TYR A 208 -4.02 15.77 -8.57
C TYR A 208 -4.39 16.72 -9.71
N VAL A 209 -3.41 17.33 -10.37
CA VAL A 209 -3.66 18.29 -11.47
C VAL A 209 -4.37 17.61 -12.64
N LEU A 210 -3.95 16.40 -13.01
CA LEU A 210 -4.55 15.65 -14.11
C LEU A 210 -6.03 15.35 -13.86
N LEU A 211 -6.39 14.92 -12.64
CA LEU A 211 -7.78 14.62 -12.29
C LEU A 211 -8.62 15.90 -12.11
N ARG A 212 -8.04 17.02 -11.65
CA ARG A 212 -8.73 18.31 -11.62
C ARG A 212 -9.03 18.82 -13.03
N GLN A 213 -8.07 18.69 -13.96
CA GLN A 213 -8.28 19.02 -15.37
C GLN A 213 -9.39 18.16 -16.00
N LEU A 214 -9.38 16.84 -15.76
CA LEU A 214 -10.42 15.92 -16.26
C LEU A 214 -11.81 16.19 -15.68
N SER A 215 -11.89 16.69 -14.44
CA SER A 215 -13.17 17.08 -13.82
C SER A 215 -13.65 18.50 -14.21
N GLY A 216 -12.96 19.14 -15.15
CA GLY A 216 -13.35 20.42 -15.73
C GLY A 216 -13.02 21.64 -14.86
N ASN A 217 -12.07 21.53 -13.94
CA ASN A 217 -11.65 22.59 -13.02
C ASN A 217 -12.83 23.29 -12.31
N ARG A 218 -13.93 22.58 -12.06
CA ARG A 218 -15.08 23.15 -11.36
C ARG A 218 -14.60 23.65 -9.99
N PRO A 219 -14.96 24.89 -9.59
CA PRO A 219 -14.62 25.40 -8.28
C PRO A 219 -15.09 24.41 -7.22
N LEU A 220 -14.21 24.09 -6.28
CA LEU A 220 -14.62 23.28 -5.14
C LEU A 220 -15.62 24.12 -4.33
N VAL A 221 -16.82 23.59 -4.08
CA VAL A 221 -17.86 24.29 -3.35
C VAL A 221 -17.78 23.87 -1.88
N GLN A 222 -17.51 24.82 -0.99
CA GLN A 222 -17.61 24.62 0.46
C GLN A 222 -19.09 24.77 0.86
N HIS A 223 -19.78 23.66 1.13
CA HIS A 223 -21.11 23.71 1.77
C HIS A 223 -20.91 23.92 3.27
N GLY A 224 -20.77 25.17 3.71
CA GLY A 224 -20.62 25.48 5.13
C GLY A 224 -20.18 26.92 5.48
N ALA A 225 -19.75 27.73 4.51
CA ALA A 225 -19.52 29.14 4.76
C ALA A 225 -20.86 29.88 4.78
N HIS A 226 -21.37 30.14 5.99
CA HIS A 226 -22.42 31.15 6.20
C HIS A 226 -22.01 32.42 5.45
N VAL A 227 -22.83 32.80 4.48
CA VAL A 227 -22.73 34.11 3.85
C VAL A 227 -22.94 35.14 4.96
N PRO A 228 -22.02 36.09 5.22
CA PRO A 228 -22.41 37.26 5.98
C PRO A 228 -23.46 37.96 5.11
N ALA A 229 -24.67 38.11 5.66
CA ALA A 229 -25.74 38.84 5.01
C ALA A 229 -25.19 40.21 4.55
N ALA A 230 -25.27 40.43 3.24
CA ALA A 230 -24.90 41.68 2.61
C ALA A 230 -25.64 42.85 3.30
N GLY A 231 -24.91 43.96 3.47
CA GLY A 231 -25.29 45.10 4.29
C GLY A 231 -26.71 45.62 4.07
N ALA A 232 -27.39 45.89 5.19
CA ALA A 232 -28.48 46.83 5.22
C ALA A 232 -27.90 48.26 5.12
N PRO A 233 -28.38 49.12 4.22
CA PRO A 233 -28.07 50.54 4.26
C PRO A 233 -28.80 51.14 5.46
N ALA A 234 -28.07 51.66 6.44
CA ALA A 234 -28.64 52.54 7.45
C ALA A 234 -28.71 53.94 6.84
N ASP A 235 -29.80 54.18 6.11
CA ASP A 235 -30.19 55.51 5.67
C ASP A 235 -30.50 56.41 6.87
N ALA A 236 -30.19 57.69 6.64
CA ALA A 236 -30.39 58.86 7.49
C ALA A 236 -31.71 58.89 8.27
N HIS A 237 -31.65 59.32 9.54
CA HIS A 237 -32.43 60.42 10.12
C HIS A 237 -31.94 60.76 11.53
#